data_AF-A0A9D7U831-F1
#
_entry.id   AF-A0A9D7U831-F1
#
_cell.length_a   1.000
_cell.length_b   1.000
_cell.length_c   1.000
_cell.angle_alpha   90.00
_cell.angle_beta   90.00
_cell.angle_gamma   90.00
#
_symmetry.space_group_name_H-M   'P 1'
#
loop_
_entity.id
_entity.type
_entity.pdbx_description
1 polymer ?
#
loop_
_entity_poly.entity_id
_entity_poly.type
_entity_poly.pdbx_seq_one_letter_code
_entity_poly.pdbx_strand_id
1 'polypeptide(L)'
;MSNTPICMGTVRQILRLLARKKSMQAIIEMTGVSRNTLRKYQARFDRSGIGIDQLLNLSDKELHDLFLRSARAAAESPNTRSLHIDATV
;
A
#
# COMPACT_ATOMS: atom_id res chain seq x y z
N MET A 1 -13.99 -17.09 -7.22
CA MET A 1 -12.77 -16.32 -6.90
C MET A 1 -12.38 -15.55 -8.15
N SER A 2 -12.76 -14.28 -8.21
CA SER A 2 -12.52 -13.45 -9.39
C SER A 2 -11.06 -13.00 -9.36
N ASN A 3 -10.24 -13.52 -10.26
CA ASN A 3 -8.90 -12.99 -10.52
C ASN A 3 -8.98 -11.70 -11.36
N THR A 4 -10.01 -10.89 -11.11
CA THR A 4 -10.18 -9.61 -11.80
C THR A 4 -9.22 -8.61 -11.17
N PRO A 5 -8.33 -8.00 -11.96
CA PRO A 5 -7.52 -6.91 -11.48
C PRO A 5 -8.45 -5.78 -11.04
N ILE A 6 -8.32 -5.34 -9.78
CA ILE A 6 -9.01 -4.16 -9.28
C ILE A 6 -8.54 -2.93 -10.07
N CYS A 7 -9.46 -2.10 -10.52
CA CYS A 7 -9.13 -0.89 -11.26
C CYS A 7 -8.60 0.19 -10.30
N MET A 8 -7.74 1.09 -10.81
CA MET A 8 -7.15 2.16 -9.99
C MET A 8 -8.20 3.14 -9.45
N GLY A 9 -9.36 3.26 -10.10
CA GLY A 9 -10.52 3.98 -9.56
C GLY A 9 -11.00 3.43 -8.21
N THR A 10 -11.16 2.11 -8.09
CA THR A 10 -11.52 1.46 -6.82
C THR A 10 -10.41 1.60 -5.78
N VAL A 11 -9.15 1.48 -6.20
CA VAL A 11 -8.00 1.69 -5.30
C VAL A 11 -7.98 3.11 -4.73
N ARG A 12 -8.23 4.12 -5.57
CA ARG A 12 -8.34 5.51 -5.15
C ARG A 12 -9.54 5.72 -4.22
N GLN A 13 -10.65 5.03 -4.46
CA GLN A 13 -11.80 5.06 -3.55
C GLN A 13 -11.45 4.47 -2.18
N ILE A 14 -10.72 3.35 -2.12
CA ILE A 14 -10.21 2.78 -0.87
C ILE A 14 -9.35 3.81 -0.13
N LEU A 15 -8.38 4.44 -0.82
CA LEU A 15 -7.53 5.48 -0.23
C LEU A 15 -8.33 6.64 0.38
N ARG A 16 -9.33 7.15 -0.35
CA ARG A 16 -10.21 8.23 0.14
C ARG A 16 -10.98 7.82 1.40
N LEU A 17 -11.43 6.57 1.47
CA LEU A 17 -12.17 6.08 2.63
C LEU A 17 -11.25 5.86 3.84
N LEU A 18 -10.01 5.39 3.61
CA LEU A 18 -8.97 5.29 4.63
C LEU A 18 -8.57 6.67 5.17
N ALA A 19 -8.42 7.68 4.30
CA ALA A 19 -8.15 9.07 4.71
C ALA A 19 -9.23 9.60 5.66
N ARG A 20 -10.48 9.22 5.42
CA ARG A 20 -11.64 9.55 6.26
C ARG A 20 -11.80 8.63 7.49
N LYS A 21 -10.80 7.80 7.79
CA LYS A 21 -10.76 6.84 8.90
C LYS A 21 -12.00 5.93 8.97
N LYS A 22 -12.54 5.53 7.81
CA LYS A 22 -13.66 4.57 7.75
C LYS A 22 -13.22 3.18 8.22
N SER A 23 -14.15 2.45 8.85
CA SER A 23 -13.90 1.08 9.29
C SER A 23 -13.72 0.15 8.10
N MET A 24 -13.00 -0.96 8.31
CA MET A 24 -12.75 -1.95 7.27
C MET A 24 -14.07 -2.53 6.69
N GLN A 25 -15.08 -2.74 7.54
CA GLN A 25 -16.39 -3.21 7.10
C GLN A 25 -17.08 -2.20 6.19
N ALA A 26 -17.11 -0.91 6.57
CA ALA A 26 -17.69 0.14 5.74
C ALA A 26 -16.99 0.25 4.37
N ILE A 27 -15.66 0.10 4.32
CA ILE A 27 -14.93 0.15 3.05
C ILE A 27 -15.32 -1.03 2.14
N ILE A 28 -15.45 -2.23 2.69
CA ILE A 28 -15.87 -3.43 1.94
C ILE A 28 -17.27 -3.22 1.36
N GLU A 29 -18.20 -2.74 2.16
CA GLU A 29 -19.58 -2.46 1.73
C GLU A 29 -19.64 -1.39 0.64
N MET A 30 -18.87 -0.31 0.79
CA MET A 30 -18.88 0.83 -0.15
C MET A 30 -18.13 0.58 -1.46
N THR A 31 -17.18 -0.34 -1.48
CA THR A 31 -16.33 -0.60 -2.66
C THR A 31 -16.61 -1.96 -3.32
N GLY A 32 -17.33 -2.86 -2.64
CA GLY A 32 -17.60 -4.21 -3.10
C GLY A 32 -16.37 -5.13 -3.13
N VAL A 33 -15.22 -4.67 -2.66
CA VAL A 33 -13.99 -5.49 -2.66
C VAL A 33 -14.02 -6.51 -1.53
N SER A 34 -13.39 -7.66 -1.74
CA SER A 34 -13.24 -8.65 -0.68
C SER A 34 -12.35 -8.11 0.47
N ARG A 35 -12.56 -8.64 1.68
CA ARG A 35 -11.70 -8.35 2.84
C ARG A 35 -10.23 -8.63 2.55
N ASN A 36 -9.94 -9.71 1.82
CA ASN A 36 -8.56 -10.09 1.47
C ASN A 36 -7.93 -9.07 0.52
N THR A 37 -8.70 -8.57 -0.45
CA THR A 37 -8.26 -7.50 -1.35
C THR A 37 -7.92 -6.25 -0.55
N LEU A 38 -8.83 -5.80 0.31
CA LEU A 38 -8.60 -4.60 1.13
C LEU A 38 -7.36 -4.73 2.02
N ARG A 39 -7.20 -5.87 2.71
CA ARG A 39 -6.01 -6.16 3.53
C ARG A 39 -4.71 -6.14 2.73
N LYS A 40 -4.71 -6.75 1.53
CA LYS A 40 -3.54 -6.76 0.64
C LYS A 40 -3.16 -5.34 0.22
N TYR A 41 -4.13 -4.51 -0.15
CA TYR A 41 -3.88 -3.12 -0.55
C TYR A 41 -3.40 -2.27 0.63
N GLN A 42 -4.02 -2.43 1.80
CA GLN A 42 -3.59 -1.75 3.02
C GLN A 42 -2.14 -2.08 3.39
N ALA A 43 -1.77 -3.36 3.40
CA ALA A 43 -0.40 -3.77 3.65
C ALA A 43 0.59 -3.20 2.62
N ARG A 44 0.18 -3.00 1.36
CA ARG A 44 1.02 -2.37 0.33
C ARG A 44 1.18 -0.86 0.57
N PHE A 45 0.12 -0.18 0.99
CA PHE A 45 0.19 1.23 1.39
C PHE A 45 1.14 1.41 2.56
N ASP A 46 0.97 0.61 3.62
CA ASP A 46 1.80 0.72 4.82
C ASP A 46 3.29 0.45 4.49
N ARG A 47 3.56 -0.56 3.66
CA ARG A 47 4.93 -0.88 3.20
C ARG A 47 5.54 0.16 2.27
N SER A 48 4.74 0.98 1.60
CA SER A 48 5.26 2.03 0.72
C SER A 48 5.96 3.14 1.51
N GLY A 49 5.61 3.33 2.78
CA GLY A 49 6.05 4.48 3.58
C GLY A 49 5.49 5.82 3.11
N ILE A 50 4.61 5.82 2.10
CA ILE A 50 3.98 7.02 1.55
C ILE A 50 2.69 7.31 2.32
N GLY A 51 2.52 8.56 2.77
CA GLY A 51 1.30 9.00 3.42
C GLY A 51 0.07 8.91 2.50
N ILE A 52 -1.12 8.73 3.09
CA ILE A 52 -2.37 8.57 2.33
C ILE A 52 -2.65 9.79 1.42
N ASP A 53 -2.41 11.00 1.88
CA ASP A 53 -2.61 12.22 1.08
C ASP A 53 -1.67 12.28 -0.13
N GLN A 54 -0.42 11.84 0.04
CA GLN A 54 0.56 11.74 -1.06
C GLN A 54 0.14 10.65 -2.06
N LEU A 55 -0.32 9.49 -1.58
CA LEU A 55 -0.87 8.43 -2.43
C LEU A 55 -2.09 8.90 -3.24
N LEU A 56 -2.92 9.78 -2.67
CA LEU A 56 -4.07 10.36 -3.36
C LEU A 56 -3.68 11.35 -4.46
N ASN A 57 -2.46 11.90 -4.42
CA ASN A 57 -1.96 12.82 -5.44
C ASN A 57 -1.23 12.11 -6.60
N LEU A 58 -0.91 10.82 -6.44
CA LEU A 58 -0.30 10.03 -7.51
C LEU A 58 -1.26 9.82 -8.68
N SER A 59 -0.70 9.77 -9.89
CA SER A 59 -1.42 9.35 -11.10
C SER A 59 -1.77 7.86 -11.04
N ASP A 60 -2.74 7.45 -11.87
CA ASP A 60 -3.15 6.04 -11.92
C ASP A 60 -2.00 5.13 -12.38
N LYS A 61 -1.09 5.64 -13.22
CA LYS A 61 0.13 4.92 -13.62
C LYS A 61 1.07 4.72 -12.44
N GLU A 62 1.35 5.76 -11.67
CA GLU A 62 2.25 5.69 -10.50
C GLU A 62 1.67 4.79 -9.40
N LEU A 63 0.36 4.88 -9.14
CA LEU A 63 -0.33 3.95 -8.25
C LEU A 63 -0.18 2.52 -8.75
N HIS A 64 -0.50 2.26 -10.01
CA HIS A 64 -0.37 0.93 -10.60
C HIS A 64 1.06 0.39 -10.45
N ASP A 65 2.07 1.18 -10.79
CA ASP A 65 3.49 0.80 -10.68
C ASP A 65 3.89 0.51 -9.22
N LEU A 66 3.42 1.31 -8.25
CA LEU A 66 3.65 1.07 -6.82
C LEU A 66 3.13 -0.32 -6.39
N PHE A 67 1.94 -0.70 -6.87
CA PHE A 67 1.34 -1.99 -6.52
C PHE A 67 1.93 -3.16 -7.29
N LEU A 68 2.37 -2.99 -8.54
CA LEU A 68 3.03 -4.04 -9.30
C LEU A 68 4.45 -4.30 -8.81
N ARG A 69 5.20 -3.23 -8.52
CA ARG A 69 6.62 -3.30 -8.13
C ARG A 69 6.82 -3.87 -6.72
N SER A 70 5.85 -3.72 -5.81
CA SER A 70 5.89 -4.34 -4.47
C SER A 70 6.00 -5.88 -4.47
N ALA A 71 5.67 -6.56 -5.59
CA ALA A 71 5.90 -7.99 -5.74
C ALA A 71 7.36 -8.35 -6.10
N ARG A 72 8.11 -7.42 -6.70
CA ARG A 72 9.48 -7.61 -7.19
C ARG A 72 10.53 -7.09 -6.20
N ALA A 73 10.21 -6.01 -5.46
CA ALA A 73 11.16 -5.32 -4.58
C ALA A 73 11.35 -5.96 -3.20
N ALA A 74 10.57 -6.97 -2.81
CA ALA A 74 10.79 -7.69 -1.54
C ALA A 74 12.10 -8.51 -1.52
N ALA A 75 12.87 -8.53 -2.60
CA ALA A 75 14.19 -9.18 -2.69
C ALA A 75 15.38 -8.21 -2.53
N GLU A 76 15.17 -6.89 -2.43
CA GLU A 76 16.25 -5.91 -2.26
C GLU A 76 15.92 -4.93 -1.12
N SER A 77 16.25 -5.32 0.11
CA SER A 77 16.67 -4.36 1.12
C SER A 77 18.18 -4.50 1.28
N PRO A 78 19.00 -3.49 0.90
CA PRO A 78 20.38 -3.44 1.33
C PRO A 78 20.36 -3.22 2.84
N ASN A 79 20.92 -4.19 3.55
CA ASN A 79 21.09 -4.16 4.99
C ASN A 79 22.08 -3.03 5.34
N THR A 80 21.61 -1.83 5.68
CA THR A 80 22.46 -0.80 6.29
C THR A 80 22.75 -1.22 7.72
N ARG A 81 23.72 -2.13 7.87
CA ARG A 81 24.41 -2.37 9.14
C ARG A 81 25.19 -1.12 9.48
N SER A 82 24.54 -0.18 10.15
CA SER A 82 25.22 0.88 10.90
C SER A 82 25.96 0.18 12.06
N LEU A 83 27.22 -0.20 11.82
CA LEU A 83 28.15 -0.59 12.88
C LEU A 83 28.70 0.70 13.48
N HIS A 84 28.01 1.19 14.49
CA HIS A 84 28.63 2.02 15.52
C HIS A 84 29.53 1.05 16.32
N ILE A 85 30.84 1.07 16.03
CA ILE A 85 31.82 0.47 16.93
C ILE A 85 32.18 1.54 17.96
N ASP A 86 31.62 1.40 19.16
CA ASP A 86 32.03 2.16 20.32
C ASP A 86 33.53 1.99 20.56
N ALA A 87 34.22 3.13 20.67
CA ALA A 87 35.59 3.22 21.09
C ALA A 87 35.76 2.61 22.50
N THR A 88 36.65 1.65 22.64
CA THR A 88 37.22 1.26 23.94
C THR A 88 38.63 0.71 23.72
N VAL A 89 39.62 1.59 23.96
CA VAL A 89 40.93 1.42 24.64
C VAL A 89 41.88 2.50 24.14
#